data_AF-A0A9P0CUP0-F1
#
_entry.id   AF-A0A9P0CUP0-F1
#
_cell.length_a   1.000
_cell.length_b   1.000
_cell.length_c   1.000
_cell.angle_alpha   90.00
_cell.angle_beta   90.00
_cell.angle_gamma   90.00
#
_symmetry.space_group_name_H-M   'P 1'
#
loop_
_entity.id
_entity.type
_entity.pdbx_description
1 polymer ?
#
loop_
_entity_poly.entity_id
_entity_poly.type
_entity_poly.pdbx_seq_one_letter_code
_entity_poly.pdbx_strand_id
1 'polypeptide(L)'
;MATDKARCCFKQYFRENYLQNYKKWAYCYRKNLGINTNMRLESMHKTLKYLYLDGKKVKRLDKGHFALNKFIQSSRGRKIKRTKGKNNCYIKDINERHRGAQNKD
;
A
#
# COMPACT_ATOMS: atom_id res chain seq x y z
N MET A 1 -28.71 23.83 18.94
CA MET A 1 -29.18 23.79 17.54
C MET A 1 -28.09 23.49 16.49
N ALA A 2 -26.78 23.49 16.81
CA ALA A 2 -25.72 23.23 15.82
C ALA A 2 -25.53 21.75 15.43
N THR A 3 -25.85 20.82 16.35
CA THR A 3 -25.66 19.37 16.16
C THR A 3 -26.61 18.75 15.14
N ASP A 4 -27.84 19.25 15.03
CA ASP A 4 -28.84 18.67 14.12
C ASP A 4 -28.56 19.02 12.64
N LYS A 5 -28.09 20.25 12.38
CA LYS A 5 -27.67 20.67 11.04
C LYS A 5 -26.45 19.87 10.55
N ALA A 6 -25.44 19.68 11.41
CA ALA A 6 -24.26 18.87 11.08
C ALA A 6 -24.65 17.40 10.77
N ARG A 7 -25.60 16.84 11.53
CA ARG A 7 -26.15 15.50 11.29
C ARG A 7 -26.87 15.42 9.95
N CYS A 8 -27.68 16.42 9.62
CA CYS A 8 -28.43 16.46 8.36
C CYS A 8 -27.47 16.57 7.15
N CYS A 9 -26.44 17.42 7.24
CA CYS A 9 -25.39 17.53 6.23
C CYS A 9 -24.62 16.22 6.06
N PHE A 10 -24.25 15.54 7.15
CA PHE A 10 -23.57 14.24 7.06
C PHE A 10 -24.47 13.17 6.44
N LYS A 11 -25.76 13.13 6.80
CA LYS A 11 -26.72 12.18 6.23
C LYS A 11 -26.84 12.36 4.71
N GLN A 12 -26.92 13.60 4.25
CA GLN A 12 -26.97 13.91 2.82
C GLN A 12 -25.68 13.49 2.11
N TYR A 13 -24.52 13.90 2.63
CA TYR A 13 -23.22 13.49 2.11
C TYR A 13 -23.06 11.96 2.02
N PHE A 14 -23.45 11.25 3.08
CA PHE A 14 -23.38 9.79 3.13
C PHE A 14 -24.28 9.13 2.08
N ARG A 15 -25.50 9.66 1.89
CA ARG A 15 -26.43 9.15 0.89
C ARG A 15 -25.92 9.36 -0.54
N GLU A 16 -25.40 10.55 -0.83
CA GLU A 16 -24.90 10.89 -2.16
C GLU A 16 -23.62 10.13 -2.51
N ASN A 17 -22.70 9.94 -1.55
CA ASN A 17 -21.35 9.42 -1.83
C ASN A 17 -21.14 7.95 -1.47
N TYR A 18 -21.87 7.42 -0.49
CA TYR A 18 -21.63 6.07 0.06
C TYR A 18 -22.78 5.09 -0.20
N LEU A 19 -24.04 5.54 -0.26
CA LEU A 19 -25.14 4.59 -0.48
C LEU A 19 -25.17 4.03 -1.91
N GLN A 20 -24.64 4.72 -2.91
CA GLN A 20 -24.60 4.20 -4.30
C GLN A 20 -23.47 3.19 -4.54
N ASN A 21 -22.39 3.23 -3.75
CA ASN A 21 -21.20 2.38 -3.93
C ASN A 21 -21.04 1.35 -2.80
N TYR A 22 -22.13 0.99 -2.11
CA TYR A 22 -22.15 0.05 -0.98
C TYR A 22 -21.40 -1.25 -1.26
N LYS A 23 -21.49 -1.80 -2.47
CA LYS A 23 -20.76 -3.02 -2.85
C LYS A 23 -19.23 -2.90 -2.74
N LYS A 24 -18.67 -1.68 -2.78
CA LYS A 24 -17.22 -1.41 -2.69
C LYS A 24 -16.73 -1.31 -1.24
N TRP A 25 -17.55 -0.80 -0.31
CA TRP A 25 -17.12 -0.56 1.06
C TRP A 25 -17.78 -1.45 2.11
N ALA A 26 -19.02 -1.89 1.90
CA ALA A 26 -19.73 -2.72 2.84
C ALA A 26 -19.08 -4.11 2.93
N TYR A 27 -18.82 -4.55 4.16
CA TYR A 27 -18.05 -5.75 4.44
C TYR A 27 -18.68 -7.01 3.82
N CYS A 28 -20.01 -7.13 3.86
CA CYS A 28 -20.75 -8.27 3.29
C CYS A 28 -20.56 -8.48 1.77
N TYR A 29 -20.15 -7.45 1.03
CA TYR A 29 -19.90 -7.53 -0.42
C TYR A 29 -18.41 -7.77 -0.76
N ARG A 30 -17.50 -7.68 0.21
CA ARG A 30 -16.06 -7.92 0.03
C ARG A 30 -15.73 -9.42 0.06
N LYS A 31 -16.31 -10.18 -0.87
CA LYS A 31 -16.04 -11.62 -1.03
C LYS A 31 -14.58 -11.82 -1.47
N ASN A 32 -13.89 -12.83 -0.91
CA ASN A 32 -12.49 -13.22 -1.19
C ASN A 32 -11.38 -12.25 -0.74
N LEU A 33 -11.70 -11.18 -0.02
CA LEU A 33 -10.71 -10.31 0.63
C LEU A 33 -10.58 -10.76 2.09
N GLY A 34 -9.91 -11.88 2.35
CA GLY A 34 -9.50 -12.30 3.71
C GLY A 34 -8.53 -11.33 4.41
N ILE A 35 -8.48 -10.09 3.93
CA ILE A 35 -7.56 -9.03 4.33
C ILE A 35 -8.40 -7.76 4.48
N ASN A 36 -8.65 -7.36 5.73
CA ASN A 36 -9.18 -6.05 6.03
C ASN A 36 -8.11 -5.00 5.63
N THR A 37 -8.34 -4.28 4.54
CA THR A 37 -7.42 -3.22 4.04
C THR A 37 -7.16 -2.14 5.09
N ASN A 38 -8.10 -1.93 6.02
CA ASN A 38 -7.92 -1.00 7.13
C ASN A 38 -6.71 -1.39 7.98
N MET A 39 -6.53 -2.68 8.29
CA MET A 39 -5.40 -3.15 9.09
C MET A 39 -4.05 -2.86 8.42
N ARG A 40 -4.00 -3.00 7.09
CA ARG A 40 -2.78 -2.72 6.32
C ARG A 40 -2.49 -1.23 6.23
N LEU A 41 -3.52 -0.39 6.08
CA LEU A 41 -3.40 1.06 6.08
C LEU A 41 -3.00 1.59 7.45
N GLU A 42 -3.60 1.09 8.53
CA GLU A 42 -3.24 1.43 9.91
C GLU A 42 -1.79 1.03 10.22
N SER A 43 -1.37 -0.17 9.82
CA SER A 43 0.03 -0.61 9.97
C SER A 43 1.01 0.27 9.20
N MET A 44 0.66 0.65 7.96
CA MET A 44 1.45 1.58 7.16
C MET A 44 1.53 2.95 7.83
N HIS A 45 0.40 3.48 8.30
CA HIS A 45 0.34 4.77 8.99
C HIS A 45 1.18 4.76 10.26
N LYS A 46 1.08 3.72 11.08
CA LYS A 46 1.89 3.54 12.30
C LYS A 46 3.39 3.54 11.98
N THR A 47 3.78 2.80 10.94
CA THR A 47 5.17 2.74 10.46
C THR A 47 5.67 4.13 10.06
N LEU A 48 4.88 4.86 9.27
CA LEU A 48 5.24 6.20 8.81
C LEU A 48 5.35 7.18 9.98
N LYS A 49 4.35 7.19 10.89
CA LYS A 49 4.29 8.08 12.04
C LYS A 49 5.46 7.89 12.98
N TYR A 50 5.77 6.65 13.37
CA TYR A 50 6.77 6.42 14.41
C TYR A 50 8.20 6.27 13.87
N LEU A 51 8.39 5.65 12.70
CA LEU A 51 9.75 5.41 12.17
C LEU A 51 10.28 6.55 11.30
N TYR A 52 9.42 7.32 10.65
CA TYR A 52 9.84 8.36 9.71
C TYR A 52 9.53 9.78 10.19
N LEU A 53 8.53 9.93 11.07
CA LEU A 53 8.06 11.21 11.57
C LEU A 53 8.25 11.39 13.09
N ASP A 54 8.94 10.46 13.75
CA ASP A 54 9.30 10.57 15.17
C ASP A 54 8.07 10.81 16.09
N GLY A 55 6.92 10.22 15.73
CA GLY A 55 5.66 10.38 16.44
C GLY A 55 4.99 11.76 16.30
N LYS A 56 5.65 12.73 15.65
CA LYS A 56 5.22 14.12 15.57
C LYS A 56 4.08 14.32 14.56
N LYS A 57 3.15 15.22 14.89
CA LYS A 57 2.13 15.68 13.95
C LYS A 57 2.78 16.63 12.95
N VAL A 58 2.88 16.20 11.69
CA VAL A 58 3.45 17.00 10.61
C VAL A 58 2.40 17.95 10.06
N LYS A 59 2.56 19.25 10.28
CA LYS A 59 1.71 20.30 9.69
C LYS A 59 2.14 20.69 8.27
N ARG A 60 3.42 20.48 7.93
CA ARG A 60 4.00 20.85 6.63
C ARG A 60 3.92 19.70 5.64
N LEU A 61 3.30 19.94 4.49
CA LEU A 61 3.12 18.93 3.45
C LEU A 61 4.46 18.36 2.95
N ASP A 62 5.44 19.21 2.69
CA ASP A 62 6.76 18.84 2.15
C ASP A 62 7.46 17.77 2.99
N LYS A 63 7.41 17.93 4.32
CA LYS A 63 8.01 16.97 5.27
C LYS A 63 7.29 15.63 5.22
N GLY A 64 5.96 15.65 5.08
CA GLY A 64 5.14 14.44 4.93
C GLY A 64 5.44 13.72 3.61
N HIS A 65 5.55 14.48 2.52
CA HIS A 65 5.88 13.95 1.20
C HIS A 65 7.28 13.31 1.17
N PHE A 66 8.28 13.98 1.75
CA PHE A 66 9.63 13.44 1.87
C PHE A 66 9.67 12.13 2.66
N ALA A 67 8.99 12.08 3.82
CA ALA A 67 8.90 10.88 4.64
C ALA A 67 8.22 9.71 3.89
N LEU A 68 7.14 10.01 3.15
CA LEU A 68 6.43 9.02 2.34
C LEU A 68 7.33 8.46 1.23
N ASN A 69 8.04 9.32 0.50
CA ASN A 69 8.96 8.89 -0.54
C ASN A 69 10.08 8.01 0.02
N LYS A 70 10.65 8.38 1.19
CA LYS A 70 11.66 7.57 1.88
C LYS A 70 11.12 6.19 2.27
N PHE A 71 9.89 6.12 2.76
CA PHE A 71 9.21 4.85 3.06
C PHE A 71 9.04 3.97 1.81
N ILE A 72 8.60 4.57 0.69
CA ILE A 72 8.40 3.87 -0.58
C ILE A 72 9.73 3.31 -1.11
N GLN A 73 10.80 4.12 -1.09
CA GLN A 73 12.13 3.69 -1.51
C GLN A 73 12.64 2.51 -0.67
N SER A 74 12.51 2.58 0.65
CA SER A 74 12.87 1.48 1.56
C SER A 74 12.06 0.20 1.28
N SER A 75 10.76 0.33 1.02
CA SER A 75 9.90 -0.81 0.65
C SER A 75 10.34 -1.46 -0.66
N ARG A 76 10.66 -0.66 -1.68
CA ARG A 76 11.19 -1.13 -2.97
C ARG A 76 12.54 -1.83 -2.79
N GLY A 77 13.47 -1.23 -2.05
CA GLY A 77 14.78 -1.81 -1.76
C GLY A 77 14.67 -3.16 -1.05
N ARG A 78 13.77 -3.30 -0.07
CA ARG A 78 13.51 -4.59 0.59
C ARG A 78 12.97 -5.65 -0.36
N LYS A 79 12.08 -5.29 -1.29
CA LYS A 79 11.58 -6.23 -2.32
C LYS A 79 12.72 -6.69 -3.22
N ILE A 80 13.53 -5.76 -3.71
CA ILE A 80 14.71 -6.06 -4.55
C ILE A 80 15.67 -6.98 -3.80
N LYS A 81 16.01 -6.69 -2.53
CA LYS A 81 16.89 -7.56 -1.73
C LYS A 81 16.32 -8.97 -1.53
N ARG A 82 15.00 -9.11 -1.43
CA ARG A 82 14.32 -10.41 -1.32
C ARG A 82 14.27 -11.20 -2.63
N THR A 83 14.42 -10.55 -3.78
CA THR A 83 14.37 -11.18 -5.10
C THR A 83 15.75 -11.32 -5.74
N LYS A 84 16.70 -10.46 -5.38
CA LYS A 84 18.08 -10.46 -5.88
C LYS A 84 18.76 -11.79 -5.51
N GLY A 85 19.36 -12.43 -6.52
CA GLY A 85 20.05 -13.71 -6.36
C GLY A 85 19.14 -14.94 -6.31
N LYS A 86 17.81 -14.79 -6.39
CA LYS A 86 16.93 -15.95 -6.54
C LYS A 86 17.00 -16.48 -7.97
N ASN A 87 17.38 -17.75 -8.11
CA ASN A 87 17.31 -18.49 -9.36
C ASN A 87 15.84 -18.76 -9.73
N ASN A 88 15.18 -17.77 -10.34
CA ASN A 88 13.88 -17.97 -10.96
C ASN A 88 14.02 -18.78 -12.26
N CYS A 89 12.91 -19.29 -12.80
CA CYS A 89 12.89 -20.04 -14.06
C CYS A 89 13.56 -19.29 -15.23
N TYR A 90 13.39 -17.97 -15.29
CA TYR A 90 13.99 -17.11 -16.31
C TYR A 90 15.53 -17.03 -16.19
N ILE A 91 16.09 -16.89 -14.98
CA ILE A 91 17.54 -16.91 -14.72
C ILE A 91 18.12 -18.30 -15.03
N LYS A 92 17.39 -19.38 -14.72
CA LYS A 92 17.81 -20.75 -15.05
C LYS A 92 17.89 -20.96 -16.57
N ASP A 93 16.85 -20.55 -17.29
CA ASP A 93 16.78 -20.64 -18.76
C ASP A 93 17.91 -19.82 -19.43
N ILE A 94 18.20 -18.61 -18.94
CA ILE A 94 19.35 -17.82 -19.40
C ILE A 94 20.67 -18.57 -19.17
N ASN A 95 20.87 -19.13 -17.97
CA ASN A 95 22.11 -19.86 -17.64
C ASN A 95 22.26 -21.14 -18.47
N GLU A 96 21.17 -21.85 -18.76
CA GLU A 96 21.16 -23.04 -19.61
C GLU A 96 21.55 -22.71 -21.05
N ARG A 97 21.00 -21.63 -21.61
CA ARG A 97 21.39 -21.13 -22.95
C ARG A 97 22.86 -20.72 -23.00
N HIS A 98 23.35 -20.04 -21.96
CA HIS A 98 24.76 -19.66 -21.88
C HIS A 98 25.70 -20.87 -21.84
N ARG A 99 25.39 -21.90 -21.02
CA ARG A 99 26.17 -23.15 -21.00
C ARG A 99 26.13 -23.87 -22.35
N GLY A 100 24.96 -23.88 -23.00
CA GLY A 100 24.80 -24.46 -24.33
C GLY A 100 25.60 -23.74 -25.42
N ALA A 101 25.91 -22.45 -25.25
CA ALA A 101 26.77 -21.70 -26.14
C ALA A 101 28.26 -21.93 -25.86
N GLN A 102 28.66 -22.01 -24.58
CA GLN A 102 30.06 -22.27 -24.17
C GLN A 102 30.56 -23.68 -24.52
N ASN A 103 29.66 -24.66 -24.62
CA ASN A 103 30.01 -26.05 -24.98
C ASN A 103 30.02 -26.31 -26.50
N LYS A 104 29.82 -25.27 -27.33
CA LYS A 104 29.83 -25.38 -28.80
C LYS A 104 31.15 -24.93 -29.45
N ASP A 105 32.10 -24.45 -28.65
CA ASP A 105 33.50 -24.25 -29.00
C ASP A 105 34.35 -25.42 -28.47
#